data_AF-A0A1X1Z4C5-F1
#
_entry.id   AF-A0A1X1Z4C5-F1
#
_cell.length_a   1.000
_cell.length_b   1.000
_cell.length_c   1.000
_cell.angle_alpha   90.00
_cell.angle_beta   90.00
_cell.angle_gamma   90.00
#
_symmetry.space_group_name_H-M   'P 1'
#
loop_
_entity.id
_entity.type
_entity.pdbx_description
1 polymer ?
#
loop_
_entity_poly.entity_id
_entity_poly.type
_entity_poly.pdbx_seq_one_letter_code
_entity_poly.pdbx_strand_id
1 'polypeptide(L)' 'MVTNAGGSTTTQTYIFTPCGEGCLRLEVPGGATRDLHQEGGVWTRTFQGDCSETFDPATLSGTYRCLGEFQIQLTKVD' A
#
# COMPACT_ATOMS: atom_id res chain seq x y z
N MET A 1 7.90 8.31 -2.08
CA MET A 1 9.36 8.13 -2.06
C MET A 1 9.68 7.07 -1.03
N VAL A 2 10.52 6.09 -1.37
CA VAL A 2 10.93 5.01 -0.46
C VAL A 2 12.42 5.15 -0.20
N THR A 3 12.82 5.12 1.07
CA THR A 3 14.22 5.23 1.50
C THR A 3 14.68 3.93 2.14
N ASN A 4 15.80 3.36 1.71
CA ASN A 4 16.37 2.16 2.32
C ASN A 4 17.32 2.50 3.50
N ALA A 5 17.79 1.48 4.22
CA ALA A 5 18.71 1.66 5.36
C ALA A 5 20.06 2.31 4.98
N GLY A 6 20.44 2.29 3.70
CA GLY A 6 21.63 2.98 3.18
C GLY A 6 21.37 4.43 2.77
N GLY A 7 20.17 4.96 3.01
CA GLY A 7 19.77 6.33 2.65
C GLY A 7 19.45 6.53 1.16
N SER A 8 19.44 5.48 0.36
CA SER A 8 19.05 5.55 -1.05
C SER A 8 17.55 5.73 -1.17
N THR A 9 17.12 6.67 -2.00
CA THR A 9 15.72 7.02 -2.18
C THR A 9 15.25 6.76 -3.60
N THR A 10 14.09 6.13 -3.75
CA THR A 10 13.44 5.95 -5.06
C THR A 10 12.00 6.46 -5.05
N THR A 11 11.52 6.89 -6.21
CA THR A 11 10.09 7.14 -6.41
C THR A 11 9.43 5.86 -6.91
N GLN A 12 8.31 5.49 -6.30
CA GLN A 12 7.44 4.41 -6.76
C GLN A 12 6.05 4.97 -6.97
N THR A 13 5.49 4.70 -8.14
CA THR A 13 4.12 5.08 -8.50
C THR A 13 3.24 3.86 -8.36
N TYR A 14 2.23 3.95 -7.51
CA TYR A 14 1.28 2.88 -7.26
C TYR A 14 0.06 3.06 -8.16
N ILE A 15 -0.39 1.98 -8.82
CA ILE A 15 -1.62 2.00 -9.62
C ILE A 15 -2.70 1.24 -8.86
N PHE A 16 -3.81 1.90 -8.60
CA PHE A 16 -4.96 1.34 -7.88
C PHE A 16 -6.12 1.14 -8.86
N THR A 17 -6.54 -0.11 -9.04
CA THR A 17 -7.59 -0.50 -9.99
C THR A 17 -8.69 -1.25 -9.24
N PRO A 18 -9.96 -0.84 -9.31
CA PRO A 18 -11.06 -1.61 -8.73
C PRO A 18 -11.10 -3.06 -9.28
N CYS A 19 -11.25 -4.06 -8.39
CA CYS A 19 -11.34 -5.48 -8.77
C CYS A 19 -12.69 -6.13 -8.45
N GLY A 20 -13.63 -5.36 -7.91
CA GLY A 20 -14.93 -5.82 -7.46
C GLY A 20 -15.43 -4.93 -6.32
N GLU A 21 -16.64 -5.19 -5.84
CA GLU A 21 -17.17 -4.49 -4.67
C GLU A 21 -16.26 -4.74 -3.45
N GLY A 22 -15.82 -3.66 -2.81
CA GLY A 22 -14.90 -3.75 -1.67
C GLY A 22 -13.54 -4.37 -1.99
N CYS A 23 -13.11 -4.39 -3.26
CA CYS A 23 -11.82 -4.91 -3.71
C CYS A 23 -11.04 -3.84 -4.50
N LEU A 24 -9.77 -3.62 -4.13
CA LEU A 24 -8.84 -2.75 -4.84
C LEU A 24 -7.54 -3.51 -5.16
N ARG A 25 -7.21 -3.59 -6.45
CA ARG A 25 -5.96 -4.17 -6.94
C ARG A 25 -4.88 -3.10 -6.99
N LEU A 26 -3.78 -3.35 -6.30
CA LEU A 26 -2.60 -2.50 -6.25
C LEU A 26 -1.48 -3.10 -7.08
N GLU A 27 -1.02 -2.34 -8.07
CA GLU A 27 0.16 -2.67 -8.87
C GLU A 27 1.34 -1.80 -8.44
N VAL A 28 2.45 -2.46 -8.13
CA VAL A 28 3.71 -1.81 -7.75
C VAL A 28 4.75 -2.05 -8.85
N PRO A 29 5.28 -0.99 -9.48
CA PRO A 29 6.29 -1.11 -10.53
C PRO A 29 7.51 -1.90 -10.04
N GLY A 30 7.90 -2.92 -10.81
CA GLY A 30 9.00 -3.82 -10.44
C GLY A 30 8.68 -4.78 -9.28
N GLY A 31 7.42 -4.84 -8.85
CA GLY A 31 6.94 -5.69 -7.77
C GLY A 31 5.77 -6.59 -8.18
N ALA A 32 5.17 -7.23 -7.18
CA ALA A 32 3.98 -8.04 -7.35
C ALA A 32 2.70 -7.21 -7.27
N THR A 33 1.69 -7.62 -8.04
CA THR A 33 0.30 -7.16 -7.88
C THR A 33 -0.30 -7.77 -6.61
N ARG A 34 -1.08 -6.98 -5.87
CA ARG A 34 -1.75 -7.44 -4.65
C ARG A 34 -3.12 -6.82 -4.47
N ASP A 35 -4.03 -7.59 -3.90
CA ASP A 35 -5.40 -7.14 -3.67
C ASP A 35 -5.58 -6.69 -2.21
N LEU A 36 -6.22 -5.54 -2.04
CA LEU A 36 -6.68 -4.99 -0.78
C LEU A 36 -8.20 -5.07 -0.74
N HIS A 37 -8.75 -5.32 0.45
CA HIS A 37 -10.18 -5.39 0.68
C HIS A 37 -10.61 -4.30 1.65
N GLN A 38 -11.81 -3.77 1.46
CA GLN A 38 -12.29 -2.67 2.29
C GLN A 38 -12.77 -3.18 3.66
N GLU A 39 -12.23 -2.61 4.73
CA GLU A 39 -12.59 -2.89 6.11
C GLU A 39 -12.80 -1.56 6.83
N GLY A 40 -14.05 -1.23 7.19
CA GLY A 40 -14.36 0.01 7.92
C GLY A 40 -13.97 1.30 7.19
N GLY A 41 -13.91 1.28 5.85
CA GLY A 41 -13.50 2.43 5.03
C GLY A 41 -12.02 2.47 4.66
N VAL A 42 -11.20 1.57 5.22
CA VAL A 42 -9.76 1.45 4.94
C VAL A 42 -9.53 0.24 4.04
N TRP A 43 -8.61 0.36 3.09
CA TRP A 43 -8.17 -0.76 2.26
C TRP A 43 -7.12 -1.58 3.01
N THR A 44 -7.43 -2.82 3.32
CA THR A 44 -6.58 -3.71 4.13
C THR A 44 -6.17 -4.95 3.32
N ARG A 45 -4.92 -5.36 3.50
CA ARG A 45 -4.43 -6.68 3.07
C ARG A 45 -3.64 -7.31 4.21
N THR A 46 -3.98 -8.53 4.58
CA THR A 46 -3.14 -9.38 5.44
C THR A 46 -2.43 -10.43 4.58
N PHE A 47 -1.17 -10.69 4.89
CA PHE A 47 -0.33 -11.63 4.16
C PHE A 47 0.74 -12.22 5.08
N GLN A 48 1.30 -13.38 4.71
CA GLN A 48 2.38 -14.04 5.47
C GLN A 48 2.16 -14.05 6.99
N GLY A 49 1.02 -14.62 7.42
CA GLY A 49 0.63 -14.65 8.83
C GLY A 49 0.06 -13.30 9.27
N ASP A 50 0.84 -12.57 10.05
CA ASP A 50 0.51 -11.34 10.77
C ASP A 50 1.03 -10.07 10.08
N CYS A 51 1.62 -10.20 8.88
CA CYS A 51 1.95 -9.02 8.07
C CYS A 51 0.70 -8.39 7.48
N SER A 52 0.62 -7.07 7.50
CA SER A 52 -0.50 -6.32 6.96
C SER A 52 -0.07 -5.04 6.26
N GLU A 53 -0.91 -4.60 5.34
CA GLU A 53 -0.82 -3.31 4.70
C GLU A 53 -2.20 -2.65 4.73
N THR A 54 -2.25 -1.39 5.10
CA THR A 54 -3.47 -0.58 5.15
C THR A 54 -3.31 0.69 4.34
N PHE A 55 -4.40 1.17 3.76
CA PHE A 55 -4.44 2.43 3.02
C PHE A 55 -5.79 3.13 3.22
N ASP A 56 -5.75 4.34 3.77
CA ASP A 56 -6.89 5.23 3.87
C ASP A 56 -6.96 6.12 2.62
N PRO A 57 -7.99 5.95 1.76
CA PRO A 57 -8.12 6.73 0.53
C PRO A 57 -8.46 8.21 0.78
N ALA A 58 -8.97 8.58 1.95
CA ALA A 58 -9.33 9.96 2.27
C ALA A 58 -8.09 10.81 2.62
N THR A 59 -7.11 10.21 3.29
CA THR A 59 -5.85 10.88 3.71
C THR A 59 -4.66 10.55 2.83
N LEU A 60 -4.82 9.58 1.91
CA LEU A 60 -3.73 9.01 1.11
C LEU A 60 -2.56 8.50 1.96
N SER A 61 -2.86 8.00 3.16
CA SER A 61 -1.87 7.46 4.09
C SER A 61 -2.16 6.00 4.41
N GLY A 62 -1.19 5.30 4.96
CA GLY A 62 -1.30 3.88 5.22
C GLY A 62 -0.22 3.37 6.17
N THR A 63 -0.30 2.10 6.53
CA THR A 63 0.70 1.43 7.35
C THR A 63 1.05 0.09 6.75
N TYR A 64 2.36 -0.18 6.63
CA TYR A 64 2.88 -1.51 6.35
C TYR A 64 3.47 -2.09 7.64
N ARG A 65 3.02 -3.27 8.02
CA ARG A 65 3.50 -4.00 9.20
C ARG A 65 3.95 -5.39 8.77
N CYS A 66 5.22 -5.72 8.93
CA CYS A 66 5.71 -7.09 8.72
C CYS A 66 7.00 -7.34 9.51
N LEU A 67 8.13 -6.81 9.05
CA LEU A 67 9.43 -6.86 9.74
C LEU A 67 9.65 -5.62 10.64
N GLY A 68 8.56 -5.00 11.09
CA GLY A 68 8.51 -3.65 11.62
C GLY A 68 7.31 -2.90 11.05
N GLU A 69 7.02 -1.73 11.63
CA GLU A 69 5.93 -0.86 11.21
C GLU A 69 6.46 0.39 10.51
N PHE A 70 5.95 0.67 9.32
CA PHE A 70 6.32 1.82 8.52
C PHE A 70 5.07 2.56 8.06
N GLN A 71 5.11 3.89 8.18
CA GLN A 71 4.05 4.74 7.68
C GLN A 71 4.23 4.95 6.17
N ILE A 72 3.14 4.80 5.44
CA ILE A 72 3.04 5.08 4.02
C ILE A 72 2.36 6.44 3.87
N GLN A 73 2.96 7.33 3.10
CA GLN A 73 2.31 8.55 2.64
C GLN A 73 2.38 8.58 1.13
N LEU A 74 1.22 8.66 0.49
CA LEU A 74 1.09 8.80 -0.95
C LEU A 74 0.75 10.23 -1.31
N THR A 75 1.08 10.58 -2.54
CA THR A 75 0.65 11.80 -3.21
C THR A 75 0.00 11.35 -4.52
N LYS A 76 -1.15 11.93 -4.84
CA LYS A 76 -1.77 11.70 -6.13
C LYS A 76 -0.89 12.28 -7.24
N VAL A 77 -0.68 11.50 -8.29
CA VAL A 77 -0.03 11.96 -9.52
C VAL A 77 -1.15 12.31 -10.50
N ASP A 78 -1.07 13.50 -11.09
CA ASP A 78 -2.03 14.00 -12.09
C ASP A 78 -1.78 13.41 -13.49
#